data_AF-A0A7W6BGD2-F1
#
_entry.id   AF-A0A7W6BGD2-F1
#
_cell.length_a   1.000
_cell.length_b   1.000
_cell.length_c   1.000
_cell.angle_alpha   90.00
_cell.angle_beta   90.00
_cell.angle_gamma   90.00
#
_symmetry.space_group_name_H-M   'P 1'
#
loop_
_entity.id
_entity.type
_entity.pdbx_description
1 polymer ?
#
loop_
_entity_poly.entity_id
_entity_poly.type
_entity_poly.pdbx_seq_one_letter_code
_entity_poly.pdbx_strand_id
1 'polypeptide(L)'
;MRGNSISVPFQGDELDQRVVGQLDHLKSKGRQCLVVGFMIGGEVGVYSLTNLSKGGWAENAIEWFHAKRHEFCAKVNQPNKPIDVLWRGHKLNWLDREMFEDAVTMSLDG
;
A
#
# COMPACT_ATOMS: atom_id res chain seq x y z
N MET A 1 16.97 -15.36 -11.56
CA MET A 1 15.88 -14.55 -11.00
C MET A 1 16.22 -13.10 -11.26
N ARG A 2 15.55 -12.44 -12.22
CA ARG A 2 15.79 -11.02 -12.53
C ARG A 2 14.78 -10.21 -11.72
N GLY A 3 15.28 -9.46 -10.73
CA GLY A 3 14.47 -8.52 -9.96
C GLY A 3 14.15 -7.32 -10.85
N ASN A 4 12.87 -7.05 -11.04
CA ASN A 4 12.40 -5.81 -11.63
C ASN A 4 12.10 -4.86 -10.48
N SER A 5 13.12 -4.15 -10.00
CA SER A 5 12.95 -2.96 -9.16
C SER A 5 13.70 -1.81 -9.81
N ILE A 6 12.97 -0.86 -10.37
CA ILE A 6 13.52 0.45 -10.71
C ILE A 6 13.52 1.24 -9.39
N SER A 7 14.63 1.20 -8.68
CA SER A 7 14.82 1.92 -7.42
C SER A 7 15.37 3.31 -7.71
N VAL A 8 14.61 4.36 -7.42
CA VAL A 8 15.17 5.71 -7.24
C VAL A 8 15.70 5.77 -5.80
N PRO A 9 17.03 5.75 -5.58
CA PRO A 9 17.65 5.22 -4.36
C PRO A 9 17.53 6.09 -3.09
N PHE A 10 16.80 7.20 -3.11
CA PHE A 10 16.62 8.05 -1.91
C PHE A 10 15.15 8.24 -1.49
N GLN A 11 14.22 8.06 -2.42
CA GLN A 11 12.79 8.19 -2.18
C GLN A 11 12.17 6.84 -1.78
N GLY A 12 12.61 5.74 -2.40
CA GLY A 12 12.10 4.40 -2.05
C GLY A 12 12.36 3.98 -0.60
N ASP A 13 13.50 4.39 -0.03
CA ASP A 13 13.94 3.95 1.31
C ASP A 13 13.05 4.51 2.44
N GLU A 14 12.63 5.76 2.35
CA GLU A 14 11.75 6.35 3.36
C GLU A 14 10.35 5.71 3.33
N LEU A 15 9.82 5.46 2.13
CA LEU A 15 8.54 4.79 1.96
C LEU A 15 8.59 3.37 2.55
N ASP A 16 9.63 2.59 2.22
CA ASP A 16 9.77 1.22 2.72
C ASP A 16 9.96 1.18 4.23
N GLN A 17 10.83 2.02 4.79
CA GLN A 17 11.03 2.09 6.24
C GLN A 17 9.74 2.38 7.01
N ARG A 18 8.93 3.34 6.53
CA ARG A 18 7.66 3.67 7.20
C ARG A 18 6.62 2.56 7.06
N VAL A 19 6.53 1.92 5.89
CA VAL A 19 5.61 0.79 5.67
C VAL A 19 6.01 -0.42 6.52
N VAL A 20 7.30 -0.76 6.56
CA VAL A 20 7.84 -1.86 7.39
C VAL A 20 7.61 -1.58 8.88
N GLY A 21 7.95 -0.37 9.34
CA GLY A 21 7.73 0.02 10.74
C GLY A 21 6.27 -0.09 11.16
N GLN A 22 5.35 0.38 10.32
CA GLN A 22 3.91 0.26 10.61
C GLN A 22 3.43 -1.19 10.57
N LEU A 23 3.92 -1.99 9.63
CA LEU A 23 3.58 -3.41 9.54
C LEU A 23 4.06 -4.15 10.79
N ASP A 24 5.28 -3.93 11.24
CA ASP A 24 5.84 -4.61 12.42
C ASP A 24 5.11 -4.21 13.70
N HIS A 25 4.71 -2.94 13.83
CA HIS A 25 3.82 -2.50 14.90
C HIS A 25 2.49 -3.28 14.90
N LEU A 26 1.88 -3.51 13.73
CA LEU A 26 0.61 -4.24 13.63
C LEU A 26 0.77 -5.76 13.83
N LYS A 27 1.88 -6.34 13.33
CA LYS A 27 2.24 -7.74 13.58
C LYS A 27 2.38 -8.03 15.07
N SER A 28 2.97 -7.12 15.84
CA SER A 28 3.11 -7.27 17.30
C SER A 28 1.78 -7.41 18.02
N LYS A 29 0.67 -6.94 17.41
CA LYS A 29 -0.70 -7.07 17.92
C LYS A 29 -1.43 -8.33 17.44
N GLY A 30 -0.78 -9.18 16.63
CA GLY A 30 -1.30 -10.45 16.14
C GLY A 30 -2.47 -10.37 15.15
N ARG A 31 -2.79 -9.18 14.63
CA ARG A 31 -3.97 -8.93 13.78
C ARG A 31 -3.68 -9.24 12.31
N GLN A 32 -4.71 -9.66 11.56
CA GLN A 32 -4.66 -9.60 10.10
C GLN A 32 -4.65 -8.13 9.67
N CYS A 33 -3.69 -7.77 8.81
CA CYS A 33 -3.57 -6.38 8.36
C CYS A 33 -2.97 -6.25 6.96
N LEU A 34 -3.23 -5.08 6.38
CA LEU A 34 -2.61 -4.55 5.18
C LEU A 34 -2.09 -3.15 5.50
N VAL A 35 -0.86 -2.87 5.07
CA VAL A 35 -0.26 -1.55 5.13
C VAL A 35 0.02 -1.10 3.71
N VAL A 36 -0.43 0.11 3.37
CA VAL A 36 -0.17 0.75 2.09
C VAL A 36 0.50 2.09 2.35
N GLY A 37 1.64 2.30 1.70
CA GLY A 37 2.33 3.57 1.62
C GLY A 37 2.13 4.20 0.25
N PHE A 38 1.99 5.51 0.23
CA PHE A 38 1.99 6.35 -0.95
C PHE A 38 3.07 7.41 -0.82
N MET A 39 3.71 7.76 -1.93
CA MET A 39 4.68 8.83 -2.00
C MET A 39 4.49 9.65 -3.27
N ILE A 40 4.46 10.98 -3.13
CA ILE A 40 4.45 11.92 -4.25
C ILE A 40 5.55 12.95 -3.98
N GLY A 41 6.61 12.91 -4.79
CA GLY A 41 7.79 13.75 -4.53
C GLY A 41 8.43 13.40 -3.18
N GLY A 42 8.39 14.32 -2.21
CA GLY A 42 8.93 14.10 -0.85
C GLY A 42 7.86 13.82 0.21
N GLU A 43 6.57 13.86 -0.16
CA GLU A 43 5.49 13.61 0.79
C GLU A 43 5.23 12.12 0.90
N VAL A 44 5.08 11.61 2.13
CA VAL A 44 4.87 10.18 2.40
C VAL A 44 3.65 9.98 3.29
N GLY A 45 2.69 9.18 2.82
CA GLY A 45 1.51 8.76 3.58
C GLY A 45 1.51 7.26 3.79
N VAL A 46 1.35 6.80 5.03
CA VAL A 46 1.21 5.37 5.35
C VAL A 46 -0.13 5.13 6.03
N TYR A 47 -0.85 4.15 5.50
CA TYR A 47 -2.21 3.81 5.88
C TYR A 47 -2.28 2.33 6.20
N SER A 48 -3.15 1.96 7.14
CA SER A 48 -3.32 0.57 7.54
C SER A 48 -4.78 0.16 7.63
N LEU A 49 -5.07 -1.03 7.15
CA LEU A 49 -6.35 -1.70 7.23
C LEU A 49 -6.21 -2.94 8.12
N THR A 50 -7.08 -3.09 9.12
CA THR A 50 -7.04 -4.20 10.07
C THR A 50 -8.44 -4.78 10.30
N ASN A 51 -8.52 -6.07 10.64
CA ASN A 51 -9.76 -6.70 11.13
C ASN A 51 -10.98 -6.56 10.20
N LEU A 52 -10.81 -6.77 8.89
CA LEU A 52 -11.96 -6.92 8.00
C LEU A 52 -12.68 -8.25 8.29
N SER A 53 -14.00 -8.22 8.33
CA SER A 53 -14.86 -9.38 8.56
C SER A 53 -14.69 -10.42 7.44
N LYS A 54 -14.79 -11.72 7.79
CA LYS A 54 -14.76 -12.82 6.84
C LYS A 54 -15.84 -12.63 5.76
N GLY A 55 -15.45 -12.56 4.49
CA GLY A 55 -16.40 -12.62 3.37
C GLY A 55 -16.21 -11.63 2.21
N GLY A 56 -15.12 -10.86 2.18
CA GLY A 56 -14.84 -9.93 1.06
C GLY A 56 -13.61 -9.08 1.35
N TRP A 57 -12.54 -9.70 1.88
CA TRP A 57 -11.38 -8.95 2.35
C TRP A 57 -10.71 -8.19 1.20
N ALA A 58 -10.49 -8.85 0.07
CA ALA A 58 -9.89 -8.24 -1.12
C ALA A 58 -10.68 -7.03 -1.64
N GLU A 59 -11.98 -7.19 -1.88
CA GLU A 59 -12.85 -6.13 -2.42
C GLU A 59 -12.86 -4.89 -1.50
N ASN A 60 -13.05 -5.11 -0.19
CA ASN A 60 -12.98 -4.03 0.80
C ASN A 60 -11.60 -3.38 0.86
N ALA A 61 -10.52 -4.16 0.71
CA ALA A 61 -9.17 -3.63 0.69
C ALA A 61 -8.90 -2.79 -0.56
N ILE A 62 -9.44 -3.19 -1.71
CA ILE A 62 -9.32 -2.47 -2.99
C ILE A 62 -10.08 -1.14 -2.91
N GLU A 63 -11.35 -1.15 -2.48
CA GLU A 63 -12.13 0.08 -2.28
C GLU A 63 -11.43 1.04 -1.30
N TRP A 64 -10.96 0.50 -0.18
CA TRP A 64 -10.20 1.26 0.80
C TRP A 64 -8.91 1.83 0.22
N PHE A 65 -8.18 1.07 -0.59
CA PHE A 65 -6.96 1.52 -1.27
C PHE A 65 -7.23 2.73 -2.17
N HIS A 66 -8.27 2.66 -3.01
CA HIS A 66 -8.63 3.78 -3.89
C HIS A 66 -9.03 5.02 -3.10
N ALA A 67 -9.80 4.85 -2.02
CA ALA A 67 -10.17 5.95 -1.13
C ALA A 67 -8.93 6.61 -0.51
N LYS A 68 -7.97 5.83 -0.01
CA LYS A 68 -6.74 6.36 0.60
C LYS A 68 -5.79 6.98 -0.40
N ARG A 69 -5.69 6.44 -1.61
CA ARG A 69 -4.97 7.07 -2.71
C ARG A 69 -5.56 8.44 -3.03
N HIS A 70 -6.88 8.53 -3.18
CA HIS A 70 -7.56 9.79 -3.47
C HIS A 70 -7.38 10.82 -2.34
N GLU A 71 -7.54 10.42 -1.07
CA GLU A 71 -7.27 11.28 0.09
C GLU A 71 -5.83 11.81 0.10
N PHE A 72 -4.85 10.94 -0.18
CA PHE A 72 -3.44 11.32 -0.21
C PHE A 72 -3.14 12.29 -1.36
N CYS A 73 -3.61 12.00 -2.57
CA CYS A 73 -3.45 12.89 -3.73
C CYS A 73 -4.06 14.27 -3.47
N ALA A 74 -5.27 14.32 -2.90
CA ALA A 74 -5.94 15.56 -2.55
C ALA A 74 -5.15 16.36 -1.50
N LYS A 75 -4.58 15.68 -0.49
CA LYS A 75 -3.76 16.31 0.55
C LYS A 75 -2.46 16.90 0.00
N VAL A 76 -1.76 16.17 -0.88
CA VAL A 76 -0.46 16.60 -1.41
C VAL A 76 -0.61 17.71 -2.45
N ASN A 77 -1.77 17.78 -3.12
CA ASN A 77 -2.10 18.81 -4.13
C ASN A 77 -1.02 18.93 -5.24
N GLN A 78 -0.39 17.81 -5.61
CA GLN A 78 0.60 17.72 -6.69
C GLN A 78 0.15 16.67 -7.72
N PRO A 79 -0.94 16.93 -8.46
CA PRO A 79 -1.55 15.95 -9.36
C PRO A 79 -0.66 15.54 -10.54
N ASN A 80 0.32 16.37 -10.89
CA ASN A 80 1.20 16.16 -12.06
C ASN A 80 2.45 15.34 -11.73
N LYS A 81 2.65 14.94 -10.47
CA LYS A 81 3.81 14.14 -10.08
C LYS A 81 3.44 12.65 -10.04
N PRO A 82 4.37 11.76 -10.42
CA PRO A 82 4.17 10.33 -10.27
C PRO A 82 3.95 9.98 -8.80
N ILE A 83 3.08 9.00 -8.57
CA ILE A 83 2.81 8.44 -7.25
C ILE A 83 3.52 7.09 -7.15
N ASP A 84 4.42 6.97 -6.19
CA ASP A 84 5.00 5.69 -5.79
C ASP A 84 4.08 5.02 -4.77
N VAL A 85 3.87 3.71 -4.94
CA VAL A 85 3.00 2.91 -4.07
C VAL A 85 3.75 1.69 -3.59
N LEU A 86 3.66 1.42 -2.30
CA LEU A 86 4.20 0.22 -1.68
C LEU A 86 3.15 -0.37 -0.76
N TRP A 87 2.98 -1.69 -0.78
CA TRP A 87 2.07 -2.35 0.15
C TRP A 87 2.69 -3.62 0.73
N ARG A 88 2.29 -3.94 1.97
CA ARG A 88 2.69 -5.17 2.67
C ARG A 88 1.53 -5.70 3.51
N GLY A 89 1.34 -7.01 3.50
CA GLY A 89 0.28 -7.69 4.25
C GLY A 89 0.81 -8.63 5.34
N HIS A 90 -0.02 -8.87 6.36
CA HIS A 90 0.20 -9.91 7.37
C HIS A 90 -1.07 -10.73 7.59
N LYS A 91 -0.93 -12.07 7.61
CA LYS A 91 -2.03 -13.05 7.71
C LYS A 91 -3.10 -12.90 6.62
N LEU A 92 -2.69 -12.49 5.42
CA LEU A 92 -3.55 -12.54 4.23
C LEU A 92 -3.50 -13.95 3.66
N ASN A 93 -4.64 -14.47 3.20
CA ASN A 93 -4.60 -15.69 2.39
C ASN A 93 -4.07 -15.35 0.99
N TRP A 94 -3.70 -16.38 0.23
CA TRP A 94 -3.06 -16.21 -1.08
C TRP A 94 -3.99 -15.53 -2.11
N LEU A 95 -5.28 -15.88 -2.12
CA LEU A 95 -6.26 -15.34 -3.07
C LEU A 95 -6.50 -13.86 -2.81
N ASP A 96 -6.73 -13.46 -1.56
CA ASP A 96 -6.91 -12.06 -1.16
C ASP A 96 -5.69 -11.21 -1.51
N ARG A 97 -4.49 -11.81 -1.39
CA ARG A 97 -3.24 -11.17 -1.75
C ARG A 97 -3.13 -10.92 -3.26
N GLU A 98 -3.36 -11.96 -4.06
CA GLU A 98 -3.29 -11.84 -5.53
C GLU A 98 -4.33 -10.86 -6.07
N MET A 99 -5.59 -10.96 -5.61
CA MET A 99 -6.64 -10.03 -6.03
C MET A 99 -6.30 -8.57 -5.73
N PHE A 100 -5.69 -8.31 -4.56
CA PHE A 100 -5.24 -6.96 -4.21
C PHE A 100 -4.05 -6.51 -5.06
N GLU A 101 -3.07 -7.40 -5.29
CA GLU A 101 -1.88 -7.12 -6.11
C GLU A 101 -2.26 -6.77 -7.56
N ASP A 102 -3.16 -7.54 -8.15
CA ASP A 102 -3.69 -7.30 -9.50
C ASP A 102 -4.41 -5.94 -9.58
N ALA A 103 -5.28 -5.65 -8.61
CA ALA A 103 -6.02 -4.40 -8.56
C ALA A 103 -5.11 -3.16 -8.41
N VAL A 104 -4.07 -3.25 -7.56
CA VAL A 104 -3.09 -2.17 -7.40
C VAL A 104 -2.31 -1.97 -8.70
N THR A 105 -1.87 -3.05 -9.34
CA THR A 105 -1.10 -2.98 -10.60
C THR A 105 -1.92 -2.32 -11.71
N MET A 106 -3.16 -2.79 -11.92
CA MET A 106 -4.08 -2.21 -12.90
C MET A 106 -4.39 -0.73 -12.65
N SER A 107 -4.34 -0.29 -11.39
CA SER A 107 -4.61 1.09 -11.00
C SER A 107 -3.44 2.04 -11.24
N LEU A 108 -2.22 1.51 -11.41
CA LEU A 108 -1.00 2.30 -11.60
C LEU A 108 -0.57 2.35 -13.08
N ASP A 109 -0.96 1.36 -13.88
CA ASP A 109 -0.69 1.29 -15.31
C ASP A 109 -1.70 2.07 -16.18
N GLY A 110 -2.76 2.63 -15.59
CA GLY A 110 -3.77 3.47 -16.24
C GLY A 110 -3.58 4.95 -15.97
#